data_AF-A0A966G0F0-F1
#
_entry.id   AF-A0A966G0F0-F1
#
_cell.length_a   1.000
_cell.length_b   1.000
_cell.length_c   1.000
_cell.angle_alpha   90.00
_cell.angle_beta   90.00
_cell.angle_gamma   90.00
#
_symmetry.space_group_name_H-M   'P 1'
#
loop_
_entity.id
_entity.type
_entity.pdbx_description
1 polymer ?
#
loop_
_entity_poly.entity_id
_entity_poly.type
_entity_poly.pdbx_seq_one_letter_code
_entity_poly.pdbx_strand_id
1 'polypeptide(L)'
;MNGFFFDENLPAKILFTPSLPIIHVSVLGRSPSDTEIWQYAKDKKLVIVTKDADFSDRLMLDFSPAKVVHLRFGNMQKRQFHQFLARI
;
A
#
# COMPACT_ATOMS: atom_id res chain seq x y z
N MET A 1 1.77 12.65 -7.27
CA MET A 1 1.38 11.52 -6.40
C MET A 1 0.47 12.10 -5.35
N ASN A 2 -0.69 11.48 -5.15
CA ASN A 2 -1.77 12.08 -4.34
C ASN A 2 -1.88 11.46 -2.94
N GLY A 3 -1.19 10.36 -2.67
CA GLY A 3 -1.26 9.64 -1.40
C GLY A 3 -0.69 8.23 -1.49
N PHE A 4 -0.91 7.47 -0.43
CA PHE A 4 -0.51 6.07 -0.29
C PHE A 4 -1.73 5.15 -0.27
N PHE A 5 -1.59 3.97 -0.85
CA PHE A 5 -2.62 2.95 -0.89
C PHE A 5 -2.09 1.68 -0.21
N PHE A 6 -2.58 1.41 0.99
CA PHE A 6 -2.10 0.31 1.83
C PHE A 6 -2.80 -0.98 1.45
N ASP A 7 -2.02 -2.06 1.30
CA ASP A 7 -2.53 -3.42 1.13
C ASP A 7 -3.37 -3.89 2.35
N GLU A 8 -3.93 -5.09 2.25
CA GLU A 8 -4.74 -5.71 3.31
C GLU A 8 -3.95 -6.18 4.54
N ASN A 9 -2.64 -6.42 4.37
CA ASN A 9 -1.73 -6.88 5.42
C ASN A 9 -1.20 -5.70 6.27
N LEU A 10 -1.54 -4.48 5.89
CA LEU A 10 -1.20 -3.25 6.59
C LEU A 10 -2.41 -2.72 7.39
N PRO A 11 -2.15 -2.00 8.50
CA PRO A 11 -3.22 -1.49 9.33
C PRO A 11 -3.98 -0.34 8.66
N ALA A 12 -5.31 -0.47 8.58
CA ALA A 12 -6.19 0.62 8.10
C ALA A 12 -6.19 1.86 9.00
N LYS A 13 -6.03 1.69 10.32
CA LYS A 13 -5.95 2.80 11.28
C LYS A 13 -4.50 3.08 11.61
N ILE A 14 -4.07 4.31 11.35
CA ILE A 14 -2.71 4.79 11.61
C ILE A 14 -2.72 5.66 12.88
N LEU A 15 -1.66 5.56 13.69
CA LEU A 15 -1.54 6.25 14.99
C LEU A 15 -0.67 7.52 14.92
N PHE A 16 -0.31 7.95 13.72
CA PHE A 16 0.47 9.16 13.45
C PHE A 16 -0.22 10.01 12.38
N THR A 17 0.21 11.26 12.24
CA THR A 17 -0.34 12.20 11.25
C THR A 17 0.53 12.18 9.99
N PRO A 18 0.12 11.50 8.90
CA PRO A 18 0.89 11.50 7.67
C PRO A 18 0.77 12.85 6.95
N SER A 19 1.82 13.23 6.21
CA SER A 19 1.82 14.44 5.37
C SER A 19 0.93 14.31 4.12
N LEU A 20 0.67 13.07 3.68
CA LEU A 20 -0.20 12.73 2.56
C LEU A 20 -1.27 11.73 3.02
N PRO A 21 -2.44 11.69 2.36
CA PRO A 21 -3.49 10.76 2.74
C PRO A 21 -3.05 9.31 2.54
N ILE A 22 -3.41 8.47 3.51
CA ILE A 22 -3.28 7.02 3.44
C ILE A 22 -4.69 6.45 3.25
N ILE A 23 -4.87 5.72 2.16
CA ILE A 23 -6.10 5.02 1.83
C ILE A 23 -5.83 3.53 2.01
N HIS A 24 -6.71 2.81 2.68
CA HIS A 24 -6.58 1.37 2.85
C HIS A 24 -7.40 0.63 1.79
N VAL A 25 -6.91 -0.52 1.32
CA VAL A 25 -7.54 -1.30 0.24
C VAL A 25 -9.00 -1.67 0.50
N SER A 26 -9.40 -1.74 1.77
CA SER A 26 -10.79 -2.00 2.20
C SER A 26 -11.82 -1.02 1.63
N VAL A 27 -11.43 0.15 1.12
CA VAL A 27 -12.34 1.07 0.42
C VAL A 27 -12.92 0.46 -0.87
N LEU A 28 -12.26 -0.57 -1.41
CA LEU A 28 -12.72 -1.32 -2.59
C LEU A 28 -13.70 -2.45 -2.24
N GLY A 29 -13.98 -2.68 -0.95
CA GLY A 29 -14.86 -3.76 -0.50
C GLY A 29 -14.10 -4.95 0.09
N ARG A 30 -14.71 -6.14 0.03
CA ARG A 30 -14.13 -7.39 0.55
C ARG A 30 -13.32 -8.07 -0.55
N SER A 31 -12.06 -8.41 -0.25
CA SER A 31 -11.18 -9.19 -1.13
C SER A 31 -11.08 -8.66 -2.57
N PRO A 32 -10.72 -7.38 -2.76
CA PRO A 32 -10.50 -6.84 -4.10
C PRO A 32 -9.33 -7.57 -4.78
N SER A 33 -9.44 -7.78 -6.09
CA SER A 33 -8.38 -8.40 -6.87
C SER A 33 -7.18 -7.47 -7.07
N ASP A 34 -5.99 -8.03 -7.30
CA ASP A 34 -4.78 -7.24 -7.56
C ASP A 34 -4.94 -6.27 -8.73
N THR A 35 -5.73 -6.66 -9.75
CA THR A 35 -6.02 -5.79 -10.89
C THR A 35 -6.86 -4.58 -10.48
N GLU A 36 -7.86 -4.75 -9.62
CA GLU A 36 -8.67 -3.64 -9.10
C GLU A 36 -7.83 -2.71 -8.22
N ILE A 37 -7.00 -3.28 -7.35
CA ILE A 37 -6.07 -2.53 -6.50
C ILE A 37 -5.11 -1.70 -7.36
N TRP A 38 -4.53 -2.33 -8.38
CA TRP A 38 -3.60 -1.70 -9.32
C TRP A 38 -4.24 -0.54 -10.08
N GLN A 39 -5.41 -0.78 -10.68
CA GLN A 39 -6.10 0.22 -11.47
C GLN A 39 -6.53 1.41 -10.61
N TYR A 40 -7.07 1.14 -9.41
CA TYR A 40 -7.44 2.19 -8.47
C TYR A 40 -6.25 3.07 -8.09
N ALA A 41 -5.10 2.47 -7.80
CA ALA A 41 -3.89 3.22 -7.48
C ALA A 41 -3.41 4.08 -8.65
N LYS A 42 -3.44 3.54 -9.89
CA LYS A 42 -3.10 4.29 -11.10
C LYS A 42 -4.02 5.49 -11.32
N ASP A 43 -5.33 5.26 -11.32
CA ASP A 43 -6.34 6.27 -11.61
C ASP A 43 -6.30 7.42 -10.58
N LYS A 44 -6.08 7.09 -9.31
CA LYS A 44 -5.98 8.05 -8.22
C LYS A 44 -4.57 8.63 -8.03
N LYS A 45 -3.59 8.18 -8.82
CA LYS A 45 -2.17 8.56 -8.72
C LYS A 45 -1.58 8.32 -7.33
N LEU A 46 -1.91 7.18 -6.72
CA LEU A 46 -1.45 6.72 -5.42
C LEU A 46 -0.21 5.83 -5.56
N VAL A 47 0.56 5.71 -4.48
CA VAL A 47 1.61 4.69 -4.34
C VAL A 47 1.07 3.51 -3.57
N ILE A 48 1.12 2.32 -4.15
CA ILE A 48 0.82 1.07 -3.44
C ILE A 48 1.92 0.81 -2.43
N VAL A 49 1.56 0.65 -1.16
CA VAL A 49 2.47 0.23 -0.09
C VAL A 49 2.02 -1.16 0.32
N THR A 50 2.92 -2.14 0.17
CA THR A 50 2.56 -3.56 0.28
C THR A 50 3.69 -4.37 0.89
N LYS A 51 3.35 -5.47 1.57
CA LYS A 51 4.30 -6.54 1.94
C LYS A 51 4.35 -7.66 0.92
N ASP A 52 3.37 -7.72 0.05
CA ASP A 52 3.26 -8.76 -0.97
C ASP A 52 4.23 -8.50 -2.13
N ALA A 53 4.96 -9.55 -2.52
CA ALA A 53 5.91 -9.49 -3.62
C ALA A 53 5.19 -9.46 -4.98
N ASP A 54 3.97 -9.98 -5.08
CA ASP A 54 3.22 -10.13 -6.33
C ASP A 54 2.99 -8.78 -7.04
N PHE A 55 2.79 -7.70 -6.25
CA PHE A 55 2.70 -6.33 -6.78
C PHE A 55 4.02 -5.81 -7.36
N SER A 56 5.15 -6.25 -6.83
CA SER A 56 6.48 -5.87 -7.35
C SER A 56 6.73 -6.57 -8.68
N ASP A 57 6.34 -7.84 -8.81
CA ASP A 57 6.49 -8.60 -10.04
C ASP A 57 5.58 -8.02 -11.15
N ARG A 58 4.40 -7.53 -10.78
CA ARG A 58 3.47 -6.86 -11.70
C ARG A 58 4.04 -5.59 -12.33
N LEU A 59 5.02 -4.92 -11.70
CA LEU A 59 5.71 -3.77 -12.31
C LEU A 59 6.39 -4.13 -13.64
N MET A 60 6.84 -5.38 -13.79
CA MET A 60 7.57 -5.83 -14.98
C MET A 60 6.67 -6.07 -16.20
N LEU A 61 5.35 -6.10 -16.00
CA LEU A 61 4.37 -6.50 -17.01
C LEU A 61 3.56 -5.33 -17.59
N ASP A 62 3.65 -4.13 -17.00
CA ASP A 62 2.84 -2.95 -17.37
C ASP A 62 3.72 -1.83 -17.94
N PHE A 63 3.33 -1.27 -19.09
CA PHE A 63 4.03 -0.16 -19.75
C PHE A 63 3.97 1.16 -18.97
N SER A 64 2.99 1.31 -18.08
CA SER A 64 2.86 2.48 -17.20
C SER A 64 2.38 2.03 -15.83
N PRO A 65 3.28 1.44 -15.02
CA PRO A 65 2.88 0.75 -13.80
C PRO A 65 2.45 1.73 -12.69
N ALA A 66 1.63 1.23 -11.76
CA ALA A 66 1.45 1.90 -10.48
C ALA A 66 2.81 2.03 -9.78
N LYS A 67 3.01 3.10 -9.00
CA LYS A 67 4.19 3.17 -8.14
C LYS A 67 3.99 2.24 -6.94
N VAL A 68 5.01 1.43 -6.63
CA VAL A 68 4.95 0.44 -5.55
C VAL A 68 6.10 0.67 -4.57
N VAL A 69 5.81 0.60 -3.27
CA VAL A 69 6.76 0.52 -2.16
C VAL A 69 6.58 -0.84 -1.51
N HIS A 70 7.55 -1.73 -1.73
CA HIS A 70 7.58 -3.06 -1.12
C HIS A 70 8.27 -3.02 0.24
N LEU A 71 7.51 -3.29 1.29
CA LEU A 71 7.98 -3.33 2.66
C LEU A 71 8.65 -4.67 2.98
N ARG A 72 9.99 -4.70 2.93
CA ARG A 72 10.80 -5.90 3.17
C ARG A 72 11.33 -5.99 4.60
N PHE A 73 10.45 -6.34 5.53
CA PHE A 73 10.82 -6.70 6.90
C PHE A 73 10.07 -7.96 7.34
N GLY A 74 10.63 -8.69 8.31
CA GLY A 74 10.03 -9.93 8.82
C GLY A 74 8.76 -9.70 9.66
N ASN A 75 8.32 -10.73 10.38
CA ASN A 75 7.18 -10.58 11.28
C ASN A 75 7.44 -9.50 12.33
N MET A 76 6.52 -8.53 12.40
CA MET A 76 6.61 -7.39 13.30
C MET A 76 5.28 -7.22 14.02
N GLN A 77 5.31 -7.00 15.33
CA GLN A 77 4.09 -6.73 16.08
C GLN A 77 3.47 -5.42 15.57
N LYS A 78 2.13 -5.35 15.51
CA LYS A 78 1.40 -4.18 15.01
C LYS A 78 1.85 -2.85 15.65
N ARG A 79 2.12 -2.86 16.96
CA ARG A 79 2.64 -1.67 17.69
C ARG A 79 4.01 -1.23 17.19
N GLN A 80 4.93 -2.17 16.99
CA GLN A 80 6.26 -1.88 16.44
C GLN A 80 6.16 -1.37 15.01
N PHE A 81 5.22 -1.91 14.22
CA PHE A 81 4.98 -1.47 12.84
C PHE A 81 4.51 -0.01 12.79
N HIS A 82 3.60 0.40 13.67
CA HIS A 82 3.20 1.81 13.76
C HIS A 82 4.36 2.73 14.15
N GLN A 83 5.22 2.31 15.09
CA GLN A 83 6.40 3.08 15.48
C GLN A 83 7.44 3.16 14.37
N PHE A 84 7.58 2.10 13.58
CA PHE A 84 8.47 2.08 12.42
C PHE A 84 8.01 3.09 11.37
N LEU A 85 6.74 3.02 10.94
CA LEU A 85 6.21 3.96 9.97
C LEU A 85 6.24 5.42 10.44
N ALA A 86 6.03 5.67 11.74
CA ALA A 86 6.04 7.03 12.28
C ALA A 86 7.43 7.69 12.31
N ARG A 87 8.50 6.92 12.11
CA ARG A 87 9.89 7.41 12.12
C ARG A 87 10.43 7.78 10.75
N ILE A 88 9.70 7.45 9.69
CA ILE A 88 10.10 7.59 8.29
C ILE A 88 9.25 8.68 7.66
#